data_AF-A0A2V9ZJ17-F1
#
_entry.id   AF-A0A2V9ZJ17-F1
#
_cell.length_a   1.000
_cell.length_b   1.000
_cell.length_c   1.000
_cell.angle_alpha   90.00
_cell.angle_beta   90.00
_cell.angle_gamma   90.00
#
_symmetry.space_group_name_H-M   'P 1'
#
loop_
_entity.id
_entity.type
_entity.pdbx_description
1 polymer ?
#
loop_
_entity_poly.entity_id
_entity_poly.type
_entity_poly.pdbx_seq_one_letter_code
_entity_poly.pdbx_strand_id
1 'polypeptide(L)'
;MICTYCGSQIPDGSAFCNRCGGSTQPGPGVAVRPASPVAQPPSRAETSGKAIGSLVSGLLSFILPAAVTAVVLGHIARSEIRK
;
A
#
# COMPACT_ATOMS: atom_id res chain seq x y z
N MET A 1 38.82 8.87 -19.77
CA MET A 1 38.77 7.38 -19.78
C MET A 1 37.43 6.85 -20.30
N ILE A 2 37.33 5.60 -20.78
CA ILE A 2 36.06 4.96 -21.20
C ILE A 2 35.49 4.09 -20.07
N CYS A 3 34.18 4.18 -19.83
CA CYS A 3 33.48 3.33 -18.88
C CYS A 3 33.50 1.86 -19.30
N THR A 4 33.99 0.96 -18.45
CA THR A 4 33.92 -0.50 -18.70
C THR A 4 32.50 -1.06 -18.61
N TYR A 5 31.56 -0.35 -17.96
CA TYR A 5 30.19 -0.81 -17.79
C TYR A 5 29.26 -0.42 -18.94
N CYS A 6 29.41 0.79 -19.50
CA CYS A 6 28.47 1.31 -20.50
C CYS A 6 29.14 1.90 -21.75
N GLY A 7 30.47 1.91 -21.83
CA GLY A 7 31.22 2.39 -22.99
C GLY A 7 31.23 3.92 -23.18
N SER A 8 30.65 4.71 -22.26
CA SER A 8 30.66 6.17 -22.39
C SER A 8 32.02 6.76 -22.03
N GLN A 9 32.34 7.91 -22.63
CA GLN A 9 33.51 8.68 -22.27
C GLN A 9 33.27 9.42 -20.95
N ILE A 10 34.23 9.29 -20.03
CA ILE A 10 34.18 9.84 -18.68
C ILE A 10 35.40 10.77 -18.48
N PRO A 11 35.23 11.95 -17.86
CA PRO A 11 36.35 12.80 -17.48
C PRO A 11 37.33 12.09 -16.54
N ASP A 12 38.61 12.35 -16.71
CA ASP A 12 39.66 11.72 -15.89
C ASP A 12 39.59 12.24 -14.45
N GLY A 13 39.66 11.33 -13.47
CA GLY A 13 39.56 11.66 -12.04
C GLY A 13 38.15 11.64 -11.44
N SER A 14 37.08 11.41 -12.22
CA SER A 14 35.74 11.19 -11.66
C SER A 14 35.65 9.83 -10.99
N ALA A 15 35.08 9.74 -9.77
CA ALA A 15 34.90 8.50 -9.03
C ALA A 15 33.75 7.60 -9.55
N PHE A 16 32.80 8.20 -10.30
CA PHE A 16 31.61 7.51 -10.83
C PHE A 16 31.31 7.96 -12.25
N CYS A 17 30.72 7.07 -13.05
CA CYS A 17 30.23 7.37 -14.38
C CYS A 17 28.96 8.22 -14.30
N ASN A 18 28.96 9.39 -14.93
CA ASN A 18 27.79 10.28 -15.02
C ASN A 18 26.64 9.70 -15.88
N ARG A 19 26.88 8.63 -16.64
CA ARG A 19 25.89 8.02 -17.52
C ARG A 19 25.21 6.78 -16.92
N CYS A 20 25.98 5.88 -16.31
CA CYS A 20 25.45 4.63 -15.74
C CYS A 20 25.56 4.54 -14.22
N GLY A 21 26.24 5.47 -13.56
CA GLY A 21 26.48 5.44 -12.11
C GLY A 21 27.55 4.44 -11.65
N GLY A 22 28.14 3.66 -12.56
CA GLY A 22 29.20 2.70 -12.24
C GLY A 22 30.45 3.38 -11.68
N SER A 23 31.04 2.81 -10.62
CA SER A 23 32.28 3.31 -10.04
C SER A 23 33.46 3.07 -10.99
N THR A 24 34.31 4.06 -11.13
CA THR A 24 35.48 4.03 -12.03
C THR A 24 36.76 3.69 -11.26
N GLN A 25 36.75 3.85 -9.94
CA GLN A 25 37.84 3.45 -9.06
C GLN A 25 37.58 2.05 -8.49
N PRO A 26 38.53 1.12 -8.61
CA PRO A 26 38.61 -0.05 -7.74
C PRO A 26 39.03 0.45 -6.34
N GLY A 27 38.07 0.96 -5.57
CA GLY A 27 38.30 1.36 -4.19
C GLY A 27 38.55 0.14 -3.30
N PRO A 28 39.41 0.23 -2.27
CA PRO A 28 39.50 -0.80 -1.24
C PRO A 28 38.11 -1.00 -0.65
N GLY A 29 37.64 -2.26 -0.62
CA GLY A 29 36.27 -2.65 -0.29
C GLY A 29 35.67 -1.81 0.83
N VAL A 30 34.80 -0.87 0.47
CA VAL A 30 33.89 -0.25 1.42
C VAL A 30 32.98 -1.36 1.89
N ALA A 31 33.20 -1.82 3.12
CA ALA A 31 32.34 -2.78 3.77
C ALA A 31 30.92 -2.21 3.73
N VAL A 32 30.05 -2.87 2.96
CA VAL A 32 28.62 -2.60 2.95
C VAL A 32 28.15 -2.86 4.38
N ARG A 33 27.94 -1.78 5.15
CA ARG A 33 27.17 -1.87 6.39
C ARG A 33 25.80 -2.41 5.98
N PRO A 34 25.27 -3.46 6.63
CA PRO A 34 23.89 -3.86 6.40
C PRO A 34 23.02 -2.62 6.58
N ALA A 35 22.21 -2.31 5.58
CA ALA A 35 21.26 -1.23 5.66
C ALA A 35 20.42 -1.44 6.93
N SER A 36 20.37 -0.41 7.79
CA SER A 36 19.39 -0.34 8.87
C SER A 36 18.01 -0.63 8.30
N PRO A 37 17.06 -1.24 9.05
CA PRO A 37 15.75 -1.57 8.50
C PRO A 37 15.10 -0.29 7.97
N VAL A 38 15.13 -0.12 6.66
CA VAL A 38 14.32 0.87 5.96
C VAL A 38 12.89 0.53 6.37
N ALA A 39 12.21 1.53 6.92
CA ALA A 39 10.80 1.47 7.23
C ALA A 39 10.08 0.71 6.12
N GLN A 40 9.59 -0.48 6.47
CA GLN A 40 8.82 -1.29 5.52
C GLN A 40 7.67 -0.40 5.04
N PRO A 41 7.46 -0.24 3.71
CA PRO A 41 6.22 0.34 3.23
C PRO A 41 5.06 -0.44 3.87
N PRO A 42 3.93 0.21 4.22
CA PRO A 42 2.84 -0.45 4.93
C PRO A 42 2.52 -1.75 4.20
N SER A 43 2.86 -2.87 4.84
CA SER A 43 2.63 -4.20 4.30
C SER A 43 1.14 -4.23 3.98
N ARG A 44 0.85 -4.45 2.69
CA ARG A 44 -0.50 -4.46 2.13
C ARG A 44 -1.39 -5.21 3.11
N ALA A 45 -2.21 -4.46 3.85
CA ALA A 45 -2.90 -4.97 5.02
C ALA A 45 -3.60 -6.26 4.62
N GLU A 46 -3.11 -7.38 5.13
CA GLU A 46 -3.70 -8.68 4.89
C GLU A 46 -4.97 -8.68 5.72
N THR A 47 -6.06 -8.15 5.15
CA THR A 47 -7.33 -8.01 5.84
C THR A 47 -7.82 -9.42 6.11
N SER A 48 -7.58 -9.89 7.33
CA SER A 48 -8.01 -11.22 7.75
C SER A 48 -9.52 -11.32 7.53
N GLY A 49 -10.01 -12.40 6.93
CA GLY A 49 -11.45 -12.59 6.67
C GLY A 49 -12.32 -12.48 7.93
N LYS A 50 -11.73 -12.64 9.11
CA LYS A 50 -12.35 -12.37 10.42
C LYS A 50 -12.67 -10.89 10.65
N ALA A 51 -11.81 -9.96 10.22
CA ALA A 51 -12.03 -8.52 10.37
C ALA A 51 -13.21 -8.03 9.51
N ILE A 52 -13.26 -8.50 8.26
CA ILE A 52 -14.40 -8.23 7.36
C ILE A 52 -15.67 -8.88 7.92
N GLY A 53 -15.57 -10.12 8.45
CA GLY A 53 -16.70 -10.81 9.07
C GLY A 53 -17.29 -10.07 10.27
N SER A 54 -16.45 -9.49 11.15
CA SER A 54 -16.93 -8.69 12.29
C SER A 54 -17.60 -7.39 11.83
N LEU A 55 -17.00 -6.72 10.84
CA LEU A 55 -17.57 -5.49 10.26
C LEU A 55 -18.96 -5.74 9.65
N VAL A 56 -19.11 -6.78 8.83
CA VAL A 56 -20.39 -7.14 8.20
C VAL A 56 -21.42 -7.58 9.24
N SER A 57 -21.01 -8.37 10.24
CA SER A 57 -21.90 -8.80 11.32
C SER A 57 -22.45 -7.62 12.11
N GLY A 58 -21.61 -6.65 12.46
CA GLY A 58 -22.03 -5.42 13.14
C GLY A 58 -22.99 -4.57 12.29
N LEU A 59 -22.67 -4.39 11.01
CA LEU A 59 -23.49 -3.60 10.09
C LEU A 59 -24.89 -4.21 9.90
N LEU A 60 -24.97 -5.53 9.67
CA LEU A 60 -26.25 -6.21 9.50
C LEU A 60 -27.08 -6.20 10.79
N SER A 61 -26.44 -6.41 11.95
CA SER A 61 -27.13 -6.41 13.24
C SER A 61 -27.76 -5.06 13.58
N PHE A 62 -27.17 -3.97 13.10
CA PHE A 62 -27.71 -2.62 13.31
C PHE A 62 -28.75 -2.22 12.24
N ILE A 63 -28.51 -2.54 10.96
CA ILE A 63 -29.40 -2.14 9.86
C ILE A 63 -30.70 -2.94 9.86
N LEU A 64 -30.67 -4.24 10.17
CA LEU A 64 -31.87 -5.09 10.14
C LEU A 64 -32.99 -4.61 11.08
N PRO A 65 -32.76 -4.31 12.38
CA PRO A 65 -33.85 -3.83 13.25
C PRO A 65 -34.41 -2.48 12.80
N ALA A 66 -33.56 -1.58 12.28
CA ALA A 66 -34.01 -0.30 11.73
C ALA A 66 -34.84 -0.47 10.44
N ALA A 67 -34.47 -1.42 9.58
CA ALA A 67 -35.23 -1.75 8.39
C ALA A 67 -36.59 -2.36 8.74
N VAL A 68 -36.65 -3.25 9.73
CA VAL A 68 -37.92 -3.87 10.18
C VAL A 68 -38.86 -2.82 10.73
N THR A 69 -38.40 -1.89 11.58
CA THR A 69 -39.26 -0.81 12.09
C THR A 69 -39.75 0.10 10.97
N ALA A 70 -38.89 0.47 10.03
CA ALA A 70 -39.28 1.28 8.86
C ALA A 70 -40.34 0.58 7.99
N VAL A 71 -40.20 -0.73 7.73
CA VAL A 71 -41.16 -1.51 6.95
C VAL A 71 -42.51 -1.60 7.67
N VAL A 72 -42.52 -1.85 8.98
CA VAL A 72 -43.76 -1.95 9.77
C VAL A 72 -44.49 -0.60 9.80
N LEU A 73 -43.80 0.50 10.12
CA LEU A 73 -44.41 1.83 10.10
C LEU A 73 -44.90 2.22 8.70
N GLY A 74 -44.14 1.87 7.65
CA GLY A 74 -44.56 2.09 6.26
C GLY A 74 -45.82 1.32 5.91
N HIS A 75 -45.95 0.08 6.38
CA HIS A 75 -47.15 -0.72 6.15
C HIS A 75 -48.37 -0.17 6.90
N ILE A 76 -48.19 0.36 8.11
CA ILE A 76 -49.24 1.07 8.86
C ILE A 76 -49.66 2.33 8.10
N ALA A 77 -48.72 3.16 7.67
CA ALA A 77 -49.02 4.36 6.89
C ALA A 77 -49.78 4.05 5.60
N ARG A 78 -49.40 2.96 4.91
CA ARG A 78 -50.12 2.50 3.71
C ARG A 78 -51.54 2.00 4.02
N SER A 79 -51.75 1.39 5.19
CA SER A 79 -53.07 0.96 5.65
C SER A 79 -53.98 2.15 5.93
N GLU A 80 -53.47 3.19 6.60
CA GLU A 80 -54.21 4.43 6.88
C GLU A 80 -54.64 5.14 5.59
N ILE A 81 -53.75 5.24 4.59
CA ILE A 81 -54.07 5.89 3.30
C ILE A 81 -55.12 5.12 2.49
N ARG A 82 -55.25 3.81 2.70
CA ARG A 82 -56.23 2.96 1.99
C ARG A 82 -57.58 2.83 2.70
N LYS A 83 -57.70 3.34 3.92
CA LYS A 83 -58.93 3.35 4.70
C LYS A 83 -59.81 4.53 4.25
#